data_AF-A0A2T6FFF2-F1
#
_entry.id   AF-A0A2T6FFF2-F1
#
_cell.length_a   1.000
_cell.length_b   1.000
_cell.length_c   1.000
_cell.angle_alpha   90.00
_cell.angle_beta   90.00
_cell.angle_gamma   90.00
#
_symmetry.space_group_name_H-M   'P 1'
#
loop_
_entity.id
_entity.type
_entity.pdbx_description
1 polymer ?
#
loop_
_entity_poly.entity_id
_entity_poly.type
_entity_poly.pdbx_seq_one_letter_code
_entity_poly.pdbx_strand_id
1 'polypeptide(L)' 'MEIPNVWAPLLVSAVRDAVLFQEQLLKSETIRNRADYEEHHLQLTQFLEFIKEEYKEIETEIGMPLERLL' A
#
# COMPACT_ATOMS: atom_id res chain seq x y z
N MET A 1 5.33 -17.28 5.14
CA MET A 1 3.87 -17.38 4.92
C MET A 1 3.67 -16.94 3.48
N GLU A 2 3.09 -17.77 2.62
CA GLU A 2 2.93 -17.45 1.20
C GLU A 2 1.51 -16.94 0.94
N ILE A 3 1.40 -15.80 0.25
CA ILE A 3 0.11 -15.25 -0.19
C ILE A 3 -0.10 -15.72 -1.64
N PRO A 4 -1.21 -16.41 -1.96
CA PRO A 4 -1.51 -16.77 -3.34
C PRO A 4 -1.58 -15.55 -4.27
N ASN A 5 -1.02 -15.66 -5.48
CA ASN A 5 -0.96 -14.57 -6.47
C ASN A 5 -2.32 -13.94 -6.78
N VAL A 6 -3.40 -14.73 -6.70
CA VAL A 6 -4.78 -14.24 -6.89
C VAL A 6 -5.19 -13.13 -5.91
N TRP A 7 -4.51 -13.02 -4.76
CA TRP A 7 -4.75 -11.99 -3.75
C TRP A 7 -3.81 -10.80 -3.87
N ALA A 8 -2.80 -10.85 -4.73
CA ALA A 8 -1.83 -9.76 -4.90
C ALA A 8 -2.49 -8.42 -5.31
N PRO A 9 -3.53 -8.38 -6.19
CA PRO A 9 -4.21 -7.12 -6.50
C PRO A 9 -4.89 -6.49 -5.28
N LEU A 10 -5.47 -7.33 -4.42
CA LEU A 10 -6.11 -6.88 -3.19
C LEU A 10 -5.06 -6.37 -2.21
N LEU A 11 -3.91 -7.04 -2.09
CA LEU A 11 -2.83 -6.59 -1.22
C LEU A 11 -2.29 -5.22 -1.64
N VAL A 12 -2.02 -5.02 -2.93
CA VAL A 12 -1.55 -3.73 -3.47
C VAL A 12 -2.56 -2.62 -3.19
N SER A 13 -3.84 -2.85 -3.53
CA SER A 13 -4.88 -1.83 -3.33
C SER A 13 -5.14 -1.53 -1.85
N ALA A 14 -5.14 -2.54 -0.97
CA ALA A 14 -5.32 -2.34 0.46
C ALA A 14 -4.18 -1.51 1.09
N VAL A 15 -2.93 -1.78 0.71
CA VAL A 15 -1.79 -1.01 1.23
C VAL A 15 -1.77 0.40 0.66
N ARG A 16 -2.10 0.59 -0.62
CA ARG A 16 -2.30 1.92 -1.21
C ARG A 16 -3.37 2.71 -0.45
N ASP A 17 -4.52 2.10 -0.21
CA ASP A 17 -5.63 2.77 0.49
C ASP A 17 -5.23 3.13 1.92
N ALA A 18 -4.44 2.29 2.60
CA ALA A 18 -3.88 2.59 3.90
C ALA A 18 -2.90 3.78 3.87
N VAL A 19 -2.02 3.86 2.86
CA VAL A 19 -1.13 5.03 2.66
C VAL A 19 -1.96 6.31 2.51
N LEU A 20 -2.93 6.31 1.59
CA LEU A 20 -3.77 7.47 1.31
C LEU A 20 -4.59 7.88 2.54
N PHE A 21 -5.17 6.92 3.25
CA PHE A 21 -5.92 7.18 4.48
C PHE A 21 -5.03 7.84 5.53
N GLN A 22 -3.84 7.28 5.75
CA GLN A 22 -2.90 7.79 6.75
C GLN A 22 -2.39 9.19 6.38
N GLU A 23 -2.16 9.46 5.09
CA GLU A 23 -1.79 10.78 4.59
C GLU A 23 -2.88 11.82 4.88
N GLN A 24 -4.15 11.48 4.63
CA GLN A 24 -5.28 12.37 4.92
C GLN A 24 -5.48 12.56 6.43
N LEU A 25 -5.28 11.51 7.22
CA LEU A 25 -5.36 11.59 8.67
C LEU A 25 -4.32 12.57 9.23
N LEU A 26 -3.07 12.51 8.73
CA LEU A 26 -1.98 13.43 9.10
C LEU A 26 -2.26 14.89 8.76
N LYS A 27 -3.09 15.14 7.73
CA LYS A 27 -3.58 16.49 7.38
C LYS A 27 -4.72 16.97 8.28
N SER A 28 -5.37 16.07 9.04
CA SER A 28 -6.44 16.42 9.96
C SER A 28 -5.88 17.09 11.23
N GLU A 29 -6.61 18.07 11.76
CA GLU A 29 -6.25 18.77 13.00
C GLU A 29 -6.52 17.94 14.27
N THR A 30 -6.92 16.67 14.13
CA THR A 30 -7.46 15.85 15.23
C THR A 30 -6.41 14.96 15.91
N ILE A 31 -5.22 14.81 15.32
CA ILE A 31 -4.18 13.92 15.84
C ILE A 31 -3.41 14.59 16.98
N ARG A 32 -3.39 13.93 18.15
CA ARG A 32 -2.59 14.36 19.31
C ARG A 32 -1.15 13.86 19.26
N ASN A 33 -0.91 12.64 18.79
CA ASN A 33 0.44 12.06 18.68
C ASN A 33 0.82 11.88 17.22
N ARG A 34 1.34 12.92 16.58
CA ARG A 34 1.62 12.94 15.14
C ARG A 34 2.80 12.04 14.74
N ALA A 35 3.79 11.88 15.62
CA ALA A 35 5.02 11.15 15.32
C ALA A 35 4.76 9.68 14.95
N ASP A 36 3.93 8.97 15.73
CA ASP A 36 3.59 7.57 15.46
C ASP A 36 2.90 7.40 14.09
N TYR A 37 2.06 8.37 13.70
CA TYR A 37 1.36 8.33 12.42
C TYR A 37 2.28 8.61 11.24
N GLU A 38 3.26 9.51 11.41
CA GLU A 38 4.30 9.78 10.42
C GLU A 38 5.21 8.58 10.21
N GLU A 39 5.63 7.91 11.29
CA GLU A 39 6.41 6.68 11.21
C GLU A 39 5.64 5.57 10.50
N HIS A 40 4.38 5.34 10.88
CA HIS A 40 3.56 4.33 10.22
C HIS A 40 3.29 4.67 8.74
N HIS A 41 3.09 5.94 8.41
CA HIS A 41 2.96 6.40 7.03
C HIS A 41 4.22 6.08 6.23
N LEU A 42 5.41 6.36 6.77
CA LEU A 42 6.70 6.02 6.15
C LEU A 42 6.80 4.51 5.87
N GLN A 43 6.48 3.68 6.86
CA GLN A 43 6.51 2.22 6.74
C GLN A 43 5.54 1.73 5.65
N LEU A 44 4.30 2.24 5.63
CA LEU A 44 3.31 1.90 4.61
C LEU A 44 3.78 2.31 3.20
N THR A 45 4.40 3.47 3.06
CA THR A 45 4.90 3.97 1.77
C THR A 45 6.04 3.09 1.26
N GLN A 46 6.99 2.73 2.13
CA GLN A 46 8.08 1.81 1.78
C GLN A 46 7.56 0.42 1.42
N PHE A 47 6.58 -0.08 2.18
CA PHE A 47 5.96 -1.37 1.91
C PHE A 47 5.18 -1.37 0.59
N LEU A 48 4.48 -0.28 0.27
CA LEU A 48 3.78 -0.11 -1.01
C LEU A 48 4.74 -0.20 -2.19
N GLU A 49 5.91 0.44 -2.11
CA GLU A 49 6.92 0.34 -3.18
C GLU A 49 7.45 -1.09 -3.32
N PHE A 50 7.76 -1.76 -2.22
CA PHE A 50 8.18 -3.16 -2.24
C PHE A 50 7.12 -4.07 -2.90
N ILE A 51 5.86 -4.00 -2.49
CA ILE A 51 4.82 -4.87 -3.09
C ILE A 51 4.51 -4.52 -4.54
N LYS A 52 4.72 -3.26 -4.98
CA LYS A 52 4.61 -2.88 -6.38
C LYS A 52 5.68 -3.55 -7.24
N GLU A 53 6.90 -3.65 -6.73
CA GLU A 53 7.98 -4.38 -7.39
C GLU A 53 7.65 -5.87 -7.48
N GLU A 54 7.26 -6.50 -6.36
CA GLU A 54 6.86 -7.91 -6.34
C GLU A 54 5.65 -8.20 -7.25
N TYR A 55 4.67 -7.29 -7.31
CA TYR A 55 3.50 -7.44 -8.17
C TYR A 55 3.87 -7.44 -9.65
N LYS A 56 4.86 -6.63 -10.07
CA LYS A 56 5.31 -6.58 -11.47
C LYS A 56 5.84 -7.91 -11.97
N GLU A 57 6.49 -8.69 -11.10
CA GLU A 57 7.01 -10.01 -11.46
C GLU A 57 5.90 -11.03 -11.80
N ILE A 58 4.69 -10.83 -11.24
CA ILE A 58 3.53 -11.72 -11.43
C ILE A 58 2.40 -11.07 -12.24
N GLU A 59 2.56 -9.83 -12.70
CA GLU A 59 1.53 -9.03 -13.37
C GLU A 59 0.95 -9.75 -14.61
N THR A 60 1.81 -10.40 -15.39
CA THR A 60 1.42 -11.12 -16.60
C THR A 60 0.57 -12.35 -16.28
N GLU A 61 0.85 -13.03 -15.17
CA GLU A 61 0.07 -14.19 -14.71
C GLU A 61 -1.32 -13.77 -14.23
N ILE A 62 -1.39 -12.64 -13.52
CA ILE A 62 -2.63 -12.09 -12.98
C ILE A 62 -3.51 -11.48 -14.09
N GLY A 63 -2.90 -10.94 -15.14
CA GLY A 63 -3.60 -10.31 -16.26
C GLY A 63 -4.21 -8.94 -15.93
N MET A 64 -3.71 -8.27 -14.88
CA MET A 64 -4.17 -6.94 -14.47
C MET A 64 -2.96 -6.01 -14.30
N PRO A 65 -2.86 -4.93 -15.12
CA PRO A 65 -1.78 -3.96 -14.99
C PRO A 65 -1.78 -3.26 -13.64
N LEU A 66 -0.59 -3.07 -13.06
CA LEU A 66 -0.39 -2.39 -11.78
C LEU A 66 -0.98 -0.98 -11.79
N GLU A 67 -0.95 -0.27 -12.92
CA GLU A 67 -1.49 1.09 -13.05
C GLU A 67 -3.00 1.16 -12.82
N ARG A 68 -3.72 0.03 -12.87
CA ARG A 68 -5.15 -0.01 -12.51
C ARG A 68 -5.39 -0.10 -11.00
N LEU A 69 -4.35 -0.44 -10.23
CA LEU A 69 -4.38 -0.63 -8.79
C LEU A 69 -3.82 0.55 -8.00
N LEU A 70 -3.13 1.48 -8.67
CA LEU A 70 -2.62 2.72 -8.11
C LEU A 70 -3.67 3.81 -8.30
#